data_AF-A0A553ND88-F1
#
_entry.id   AF-A0A553ND88-F1
#
_cell.length_a   1.000
_cell.length_b   1.000
_cell.length_c   1.000
_cell.angle_alpha   90.00
_cell.angle_beta   90.00
_cell.angle_gamma   90.00
#
_symmetry.space_group_name_H-M   'P 1'
#
loop_
_entity.id
_entity.type
_entity.pdbx_description
1 polymer ?
#
loop_
_entity_poly.entity_id
_entity_poly.type
_entity_poly.pdbx_seq_one_letter_code
_entity_poly.pdbx_strand_id
1 'polypeptide(L)'
;VELHIHLDGAIRHETIWELLKSKNIPLPGNGSLTALKRDLSVRKPKDLMHFLDGFKTFFPIYIGNLRVIERIALEFCEDEAGHGVAYVEARFSPHLMLCPKAPEVTTQDIIKAVLAGFKEGETKYSIKNFNAAKASFLPDDEKRTLIKDLRKAYGVIDG
;
A
#
# COMPACT_ATOMS: atom_id res chain seq x y z
N VAL A 1 2.35 -2.80 -15.38
CA VAL A 1 2.68 -4.07 -14.70
C VAL A 1 3.85 -3.75 -13.79
N GLU A 2 3.75 -4.05 -12.50
CA GLU A 2 4.81 -3.86 -11.49
C GLU A 2 5.05 -5.20 -10.78
N LEU A 3 6.27 -5.74 -10.81
CA LEU A 3 6.56 -7.10 -10.33
C LEU A 3 7.53 -7.11 -9.15
N HIS A 4 8.05 -5.95 -8.78
CA HIS A 4 9.05 -5.80 -7.74
C HIS A 4 8.82 -4.52 -6.96
N ILE A 5 7.88 -4.58 -6.03
CA ILE A 5 7.65 -3.51 -5.07
C ILE A 5 7.45 -4.08 -3.67
N HIS A 6 8.03 -3.40 -2.69
CA HIS A 6 7.94 -3.77 -1.29
C HIS A 6 6.82 -2.96 -0.62
N LEU A 7 5.77 -3.62 -0.13
CA LEU A 7 4.65 -2.96 0.56
C LEU A 7 5.15 -2.15 1.77
N ASP A 8 6.05 -2.74 2.55
CA ASP A 8 6.70 -2.13 3.71
C ASP A 8 7.68 -1.00 3.35
N GLY A 9 8.03 -0.84 2.07
CA GLY A 9 8.79 0.29 1.54
C GLY A 9 7.96 1.31 0.74
N ALA A 10 6.70 1.03 0.48
CA ALA A 10 5.80 1.83 -0.36
C ALA A 10 4.74 2.58 0.44
N ILE A 11 5.05 2.94 1.70
CA ILE A 11 4.13 3.64 2.59
C ILE A 11 4.18 5.15 2.31
N ARG A 12 3.01 5.79 2.20
CA ARG A 12 2.90 7.24 2.04
C ARG A 12 3.61 7.98 3.19
N HIS A 13 4.38 9.00 2.83
CA HIS A 13 5.08 9.84 3.83
C HIS A 13 4.07 10.56 4.74
N GLU A 14 2.91 10.93 4.21
CA GLU A 14 1.79 11.53 4.93
C GLU A 14 1.29 10.58 6.03
N THR A 15 1.08 9.31 5.69
CA THR A 15 0.66 8.26 6.62
C THR A 15 1.72 7.99 7.69
N ILE A 16 3.00 7.93 7.31
CA ILE A 16 4.11 7.80 8.27
C ILE A 16 4.09 8.99 9.25
N TRP A 17 4.01 10.22 8.73
CA TRP A 17 4.02 11.43 9.55
C TRP A 17 2.84 11.49 10.53
N GLU A 18 1.63 11.20 10.03
CA GLU A 18 0.40 11.15 10.82
C GLU A 18 0.51 10.12 11.96
N LEU A 19 1.00 8.91 11.67
CA LEU A 19 1.10 7.83 12.65
C LEU A 19 2.23 8.03 13.66
N LEU A 20 3.36 8.62 13.24
CA LEU A 20 4.41 9.01 14.19
C LEU A 20 3.89 10.05 15.19
N LYS A 21 3.15 11.06 14.72
CA LYS A 21 2.50 12.04 15.60
C LYS A 21 1.50 11.42 16.56
N SER A 22 0.55 10.63 16.05
CA SER A 22 -0.53 10.08 16.87
C SER A 22 -0.03 9.12 17.95
N LYS A 23 1.10 8.45 17.71
CA LYS A 23 1.75 7.53 18.66
C LYS A 23 2.81 8.19 19.54
N ASN A 24 3.01 9.51 19.43
CA ASN A 24 4.07 10.24 20.12
C ASN A 24 5.47 9.65 19.89
N ILE A 25 5.74 9.15 18.68
CA ILE A 25 7.06 8.67 18.27
C ILE A 25 7.85 9.89 17.75
N PRO A 26 9.13 10.08 18.13
CA PRO A 26 9.93 11.21 17.69
C PRO A 26 9.95 11.36 16.16
N LEU A 27 9.72 12.60 15.70
CA LEU A 27 9.84 12.96 14.29
C LEU A 27 11.22 13.57 14.02
N PRO A 28 11.80 13.34 12.82
CA PRO A 28 13.09 13.92 12.46
C PRO A 28 13.01 15.45 12.26
N GLY A 29 14.15 16.11 12.41
CA GLY A 29 14.31 17.54 12.17
C GLY A 29 13.37 18.39 13.02
N ASN A 30 12.56 19.24 12.37
CA ASN A 30 11.61 20.14 13.04
C ASN A 30 10.20 19.56 13.19
N GLY A 31 10.02 18.26 12.96
CA GLY A 31 8.72 17.60 13.06
C GLY A 31 7.74 17.88 11.91
N SER A 32 8.15 18.60 10.86
CA SER A 32 7.31 18.81 9.67
C SER A 32 7.32 17.60 8.73
N LEU A 33 6.26 17.45 7.92
CA LEU A 33 6.20 16.45 6.86
C LEU A 33 7.37 16.61 5.87
N THR A 34 7.77 17.84 5.58
CA THR A 34 8.93 18.14 4.70
C THR A 34 10.24 17.65 5.30
N ALA A 35 10.44 17.81 6.62
CA ALA A 35 11.61 17.28 7.30
C ALA A 35 11.63 15.74 7.26
N LEU A 36 10.48 15.09 7.45
CA LEU A 36 10.35 13.63 7.32
C LEU A 36 10.66 13.15 5.89
N LYS A 37 10.04 13.75 4.86
CA LYS A 37 10.31 13.42 3.45
C LYS A 37 11.80 13.52 3.13
N ARG A 38 12.45 14.58 3.63
CA ARG A 38 13.90 14.76 3.46
C ARG A 38 14.70 13.63 4.14
N ASP A 39 14.31 13.25 5.34
CA ASP A 39 15.01 12.25 6.16
C ASP A 39 14.90 10.84 5.54
N LEU A 40 13.72 10.48 5.05
CA LEU A 40 13.46 9.16 4.45
C LEU A 40 13.94 9.03 2.99
N SER A 41 14.30 10.13 2.33
CA SER A 41 14.78 10.11 0.94
C SER A 41 16.30 9.91 0.87
N VAL A 42 16.74 8.79 0.28
CA VAL A 42 18.16 8.58 -0.03
C VAL A 42 18.57 9.48 -1.20
N ARG A 43 19.49 10.41 -0.94
CA ARG A 43 19.94 11.42 -1.93
C ARG A 43 21.31 11.15 -2.53
N LYS A 44 22.10 10.30 -1.89
CA LYS A 44 23.43 9.92 -2.36
C LYS A 44 23.55 8.40 -2.26
N PRO A 45 23.94 7.73 -3.35
CA PRO A 45 24.17 6.29 -3.29
C PRO A 45 25.35 5.98 -2.35
N LYS A 46 25.25 4.90 -1.60
CA LYS A 46 26.32 4.42 -0.71
C LYS A 46 26.38 2.89 -0.70
N ASP A 47 25.50 2.26 0.07
CA ASP A 47 25.38 0.81 0.19
C ASP A 47 23.94 0.44 0.60
N LEU A 48 23.62 -0.86 0.57
CA LEU A 48 22.29 -1.36 0.92
C LEU A 48 21.92 -1.07 2.38
N MET A 49 22.89 -1.14 3.30
CA MET A 49 22.62 -0.89 4.71
C MET A 49 22.20 0.56 4.96
N HIS A 50 22.88 1.50 4.28
CA HIS A 50 22.51 2.90 4.29
C HIS A 50 21.11 3.16 3.74
N PHE A 51 20.71 2.45 2.68
CA PHE A 51 19.35 2.54 2.15
C PHE A 51 18.30 2.04 3.16
N LEU A 52 18.59 0.94 3.86
CA LEU A 52 17.67 0.33 4.82
C LEU A 52 17.55 1.10 6.15
N ASP A 53 18.48 2.01 6.47
CA ASP A 53 18.45 2.75 7.74
C ASP A 53 17.17 3.57 7.94
N GLY A 54 16.59 4.12 6.86
CA GLY A 54 15.34 4.89 6.93
C GLY A 54 14.14 4.09 7.43
N PHE A 55 14.14 2.77 7.25
CA PHE A 55 13.06 1.89 7.71
C PHE A 55 12.91 1.88 9.24
N LYS A 56 14.02 2.09 9.97
CA LYS A 56 14.02 2.17 11.43
C LYS A 56 13.15 3.31 11.96
N THR A 57 13.04 4.41 11.19
CA THR A 57 12.25 5.58 11.56
C THR A 57 10.75 5.26 11.61
N PHE A 58 10.26 4.44 10.68
CA PHE A 58 8.82 4.25 10.50
C PHE A 58 8.31 2.85 10.85
N PHE A 59 9.15 1.82 10.99
CA PHE A 59 8.73 0.50 11.49
C PHE A 59 7.81 0.55 12.73
N PRO A 60 8.10 1.37 13.77
CA PRO A 60 7.27 1.40 14.97
C PRO A 60 5.82 1.84 14.75
N ILE A 61 5.48 2.43 13.59
CA ILE A 61 4.11 2.87 13.33
C ILE A 61 3.15 1.70 13.12
N TYR A 62 3.62 0.58 12.58
CA TYR A 62 2.75 -0.52 12.13
C TYR A 62 3.07 -1.89 12.73
N ILE A 63 4.25 -2.12 13.31
CA ILE A 63 4.58 -3.44 13.89
C ILE A 63 3.53 -3.88 14.93
N GLY A 64 3.01 -5.10 14.77
CA GLY A 64 1.95 -5.69 15.60
C GLY A 64 0.58 -5.00 15.49
N ASN A 65 0.40 -4.01 14.62
CA ASN A 65 -0.85 -3.27 14.49
C ASN A 65 -1.59 -3.64 13.20
N LEU A 66 -2.46 -4.64 13.30
CA LEU A 66 -3.21 -5.19 12.16
C LEU A 66 -4.01 -4.12 11.40
N ARG A 67 -4.64 -3.17 12.10
CA ARG A 67 -5.43 -2.10 11.47
C ARG A 67 -4.56 -1.15 10.64
N VAL A 68 -3.38 -0.80 11.14
CA VAL A 68 -2.44 0.05 10.40
C VAL A 68 -1.88 -0.70 9.18
N ILE A 69 -1.58 -1.98 9.33
CA ILE A 69 -1.10 -2.83 8.23
C ILE A 69 -2.15 -2.94 7.12
N GLU A 70 -3.42 -3.17 7.48
CA GLU A 70 -4.54 -3.18 6.55
C GLU A 70 -4.69 -1.85 5.81
N ARG A 71 -4.62 -0.72 6.53
CA ARG A 71 -4.62 0.62 5.93
C ARG A 71 -3.48 0.80 4.93
N ILE A 72 -2.26 0.40 5.28
CA ILE A 72 -1.09 0.50 4.39
C ILE A 72 -1.31 -0.29 3.10
N ALA A 73 -1.85 -1.52 3.20
CA ALA A 73 -2.18 -2.34 2.05
C ALA A 73 -3.26 -1.71 1.15
N LEU A 74 -4.27 -1.07 1.74
CA LEU A 74 -5.30 -0.34 0.99
C LEU A 74 -4.74 0.90 0.28
N GLU A 75 -3.96 1.72 0.98
CA GLU A 75 -3.32 2.91 0.42
C GLU A 75 -2.34 2.55 -0.70
N PHE A 76 -1.63 1.43 -0.56
CA PHE A 76 -0.79 0.87 -1.61
C PHE A 76 -1.59 0.57 -2.89
N CYS A 77 -2.74 -0.11 -2.78
CA CYS A 77 -3.61 -0.35 -3.94
C CYS A 77 -4.11 0.95 -4.58
N GLU A 78 -4.44 1.96 -3.77
CA GLU A 78 -4.84 3.29 -4.27
C GLU A 78 -3.70 3.96 -5.05
N ASP A 79 -2.47 3.88 -4.55
CA ASP A 79 -1.29 4.48 -5.19
C ASP A 79 -0.96 3.78 -6.50
N GLU A 80 -0.90 2.45 -6.51
CA GLU A 80 -0.62 1.67 -7.72
C GLU A 80 -1.70 1.88 -8.79
N ALA A 81 -2.96 1.92 -8.36
CA ALA A 81 -4.06 2.32 -9.23
C ALA A 81 -3.83 3.75 -9.72
N GLY A 82 -3.49 4.73 -8.88
CA GLY A 82 -3.15 6.10 -9.29
C GLY A 82 -2.04 6.16 -10.35
N HIS A 83 -0.99 5.35 -10.20
CA HIS A 83 0.17 5.26 -11.09
C HIS A 83 -0.12 4.61 -12.46
N GLY A 84 -1.23 3.88 -12.60
CA GLY A 84 -1.56 3.21 -13.88
C GLY A 84 -1.16 1.75 -13.93
N VAL A 85 -0.86 1.18 -12.77
CA VAL A 85 -0.47 -0.20 -12.65
C VAL A 85 -1.73 -1.07 -12.68
N ALA A 86 -1.92 -1.79 -13.79
CA ALA A 86 -3.04 -2.70 -13.97
C ALA A 86 -2.86 -4.06 -13.25
N TYR A 87 -1.61 -4.41 -12.92
CA TYR A 87 -1.23 -5.63 -12.21
C TYR A 87 0.04 -5.37 -11.41
N VAL A 88 0.01 -5.75 -10.13
CA VAL A 88 1.11 -5.57 -9.18
C VAL A 88 1.36 -6.84 -8.37
N GLU A 89 2.64 -7.21 -8.19
CA GLU A 89 3.08 -8.24 -7.24
C GLU A 89 3.81 -7.58 -6.06
N ALA A 90 3.05 -7.28 -4.99
CA ALA A 90 3.61 -6.71 -3.77
C ALA A 90 4.35 -7.76 -2.94
N ARG A 91 5.52 -7.38 -2.43
CA ARG A 91 6.37 -8.19 -1.55
C ARG A 91 6.40 -7.59 -0.15
N PHE A 92 6.42 -8.44 0.87
CA PHE A 92 6.58 -8.00 2.26
C PHE A 92 7.08 -9.16 3.13
N SER A 93 7.64 -8.86 4.29
CA SER A 93 8.05 -9.87 5.26
C SER A 93 7.16 -9.82 6.51
N PRO A 94 6.20 -10.76 6.67
CA PRO A 94 5.35 -10.80 7.87
C PRO A 94 6.15 -10.86 9.18
N HIS A 95 7.33 -11.50 9.17
CA HIS A 95 8.20 -11.61 10.33
C HIS A 95 8.77 -10.26 10.80
N LEU A 96 9.00 -9.32 9.88
CA LEU A 96 9.45 -7.97 10.23
C LEU A 96 8.33 -7.09 10.80
N MET A 97 7.07 -7.53 10.67
CA MET A 97 5.90 -6.81 11.15
C MET A 97 5.42 -7.29 12.53
N LEU A 98 6.09 -8.27 13.14
CA LEU A 98 5.78 -8.74 14.49
C LEU A 98 6.26 -7.75 15.55
N CYS A 99 5.57 -7.71 16.70
CA CYS A 99 5.95 -6.87 17.83
C CYS A 99 6.14 -7.73 19.08
N PRO A 100 7.31 -7.70 19.74
CA PRO A 100 7.52 -8.42 21.01
C PRO A 100 6.55 -8.04 22.13
N LYS A 101 5.94 -6.85 22.05
CA LYS A 101 4.93 -6.37 23.01
C LYS A 101 3.50 -6.82 22.69
N ALA A 102 3.29 -7.48 21.56
CA ALA A 102 2.01 -8.05 21.13
C ALA A 102 2.22 -9.51 20.68
N PRO A 103 2.64 -10.41 21.60
CA PRO A 103 3.00 -11.80 21.27
C PRO A 103 1.82 -12.63 20.75
N GLU A 104 0.58 -12.18 20.97
CA GLU A 104 -0.64 -12.78 20.44
C GLU A 104 -0.81 -12.57 18.93
N VAL A 105 -0.15 -11.56 18.35
CA VAL A 105 -0.21 -11.29 16.90
C VAL A 105 0.74 -12.23 16.18
N THR A 106 0.20 -13.08 15.32
CA THR A 106 0.98 -14.05 14.54
C THR A 106 1.27 -13.56 13.12
N THR A 107 2.20 -14.21 12.42
CA THR A 107 2.43 -13.94 10.99
C THR A 107 1.18 -14.21 10.15
N GLN A 108 0.32 -15.14 10.56
CA GLN A 108 -0.95 -15.40 9.90
C GLN A 108 -1.91 -14.22 10.03
N ASP A 109 -1.94 -13.56 11.19
CA ASP A 109 -2.78 -12.37 11.38
C ASP A 109 -2.29 -11.19 10.56
N ILE A 110 -0.96 -11.02 10.45
CA ILE A 110 -0.34 -10.04 9.56
C ILE A 110 -0.73 -10.29 8.10
N ILE A 111 -0.61 -11.54 7.62
CA ILE A 111 -0.99 -11.91 6.26
C ILE A 111 -2.47 -11.61 6.02
N LYS A 112 -3.35 -11.97 6.97
CA LYS A 112 -4.79 -11.67 6.87
C LYS A 112 -5.07 -10.17 6.78
N ALA A 113 -4.39 -9.35 7.57
CA ALA A 113 -4.55 -7.90 7.53
C ALA A 113 -4.12 -7.30 6.18
N VAL A 114 -2.99 -7.74 5.63
CA VAL A 114 -2.53 -7.32 4.29
C VAL A 114 -3.55 -7.75 3.22
N LEU A 115 -4.01 -9.01 3.26
CA LEU A 115 -5.00 -9.51 2.31
C LEU A 115 -6.35 -8.79 2.41
N ALA A 116 -6.76 -8.36 3.61
CA ALA A 116 -7.96 -7.56 3.80
C ALA A 116 -7.84 -6.20 3.09
N GLY A 117 -6.73 -5.49 3.29
CA GLY A 117 -6.48 -4.21 2.64
C GLY A 117 -6.36 -4.33 1.12
N PHE A 118 -5.71 -5.39 0.61
CA PHE A 118 -5.66 -5.68 -0.82
C PHE A 118 -7.04 -5.99 -1.40
N LYS A 119 -7.86 -6.77 -0.71
CA LYS A 119 -9.21 -7.10 -1.17
C LYS A 119 -10.10 -5.86 -1.27
N GLU A 120 -10.04 -4.98 -0.27
CA GLU A 120 -10.75 -3.71 -0.32
C GLU A 120 -10.22 -2.83 -1.45
N GLY A 121 -8.89 -2.73 -1.58
CA GLY A 121 -8.22 -1.96 -2.62
C GLY A 121 -8.56 -2.41 -4.04
N GLU A 122 -8.53 -3.73 -4.31
CA GLU A 122 -8.91 -4.30 -5.60
C GLU A 122 -10.36 -3.96 -5.96
N THR A 123 -11.27 -4.11 -5.00
CA THR A 123 -12.69 -3.78 -5.16
C THR A 123 -12.85 -2.30 -5.52
N LYS A 124 -12.19 -1.41 -4.75
CA LYS A 124 -12.33 0.04 -4.88
C LYS A 124 -11.63 0.61 -6.12
N TYR A 125 -10.50 0.04 -6.53
CA TYR A 125 -9.61 0.65 -7.53
C TYR A 125 -9.43 -0.14 -8.83
N SER A 126 -10.27 -1.16 -9.09
CA SER A 126 -10.47 -1.80 -10.40
C SER A 126 -10.90 -0.83 -11.54
N ILE A 127 -11.11 0.44 -11.21
CA ILE A 127 -11.53 1.55 -12.07
C ILE A 127 -10.66 1.71 -13.33
N LYS A 128 -9.35 1.44 -13.27
CA LYS A 128 -8.51 1.57 -14.48
C LYS A 128 -8.84 0.55 -15.55
N ASN A 129 -9.18 -0.68 -15.16
CA ASN A 129 -9.63 -1.69 -16.11
C ASN A 129 -11.00 -1.34 -16.68
N PHE A 130 -11.89 -0.75 -15.88
CA PHE A 130 -13.15 -0.20 -16.38
C PHE A 130 -12.93 0.99 -17.33
N ASN A 131 -11.99 1.87 -17.04
CA ASN A 131 -11.67 3.02 -17.90
C ASN A 131 -11.03 2.58 -19.22
N ALA A 132 -10.11 1.60 -19.18
CA ALA A 132 -9.56 0.99 -20.39
C ALA A 132 -10.66 0.33 -21.23
N ALA A 133 -11.59 -0.40 -20.59
CA ALA A 133 -12.74 -0.98 -21.27
C ALA A 133 -13.66 0.10 -21.89
N LYS A 134 -13.92 1.21 -21.19
CA LYS A 134 -14.70 2.35 -21.73
C LYS A 134 -14.00 3.04 -22.90
N ALA A 135 -12.68 3.15 -22.85
CA ALA A 135 -11.85 3.75 -23.89
C ALA A 135 -11.59 2.81 -25.09
N SER A 136 -11.98 1.53 -25.00
CA SER A 136 -11.83 0.58 -26.09
C SER A 136 -12.64 1.00 -27.32
N PHE A 137 -12.13 0.68 -28.50
CA PHE A 137 -12.78 0.96 -29.80
C PHE A 137 -13.80 -0.14 -30.17
N LEU A 138 -14.65 -0.52 -29.22
CA LEU A 138 -15.75 -1.47 -29.43
C LEU A 138 -17.08 -0.74 -29.74
N PRO A 139 -18.06 -1.38 -30.37
CA PRO A 139 -19.45 -0.93 -30.37
C PRO A 139 -20.00 -0.73 -28.95
N ASP A 140 -20.98 0.17 -28.77
CA ASP A 140 -21.48 0.55 -27.44
C ASP A 140 -22.14 -0.59 -26.65
N ASP A 141 -22.73 -1.55 -27.33
CA ASP A 141 -23.30 -2.78 -26.77
C ASP A 141 -22.21 -3.75 -26.31
N GLU A 142 -21.14 -3.90 -27.10
CA GLU A 142 -19.97 -4.70 -26.72
C GLU A 142 -19.20 -4.07 -25.55
N LYS A 143 -19.01 -2.74 -25.52
CA LYS A 143 -18.42 -2.06 -24.36
C LYS A 143 -19.22 -2.28 -23.09
N ARG A 144 -20.55 -2.18 -23.16
CA ARG A 144 -21.44 -2.43 -22.02
C ARG A 144 -21.29 -3.86 -21.52
N THR A 145 -21.19 -4.82 -22.43
CA THR A 145 -20.96 -6.24 -22.10
C THR A 145 -19.60 -6.44 -21.45
N LEU A 146 -18.53 -5.88 -22.03
CA LEU A 146 -17.17 -5.95 -21.47
C LEU A 146 -17.10 -5.35 -20.05
N ILE A 147 -17.71 -4.19 -19.83
CA ILE A 147 -17.74 -3.55 -18.49
C ILE A 147 -18.52 -4.43 -17.50
N LYS A 148 -19.65 -5.01 -17.91
CA LYS A 148 -20.45 -5.92 -17.09
C LYS A 148 -19.65 -7.17 -16.71
N ASP A 149 -18.95 -7.76 -17.67
CA ASP A 149 -18.13 -8.95 -17.45
C ASP A 149 -16.93 -8.65 -16.54
N LEU A 150 -16.26 -7.51 -16.73
CA LEU A 150 -15.19 -7.06 -15.84
C LEU A 150 -15.71 -6.84 -14.42
N ARG A 151 -16.86 -6.17 -14.24
CA ARG A 151 -17.48 -5.97 -12.92
C ARG A 151 -17.77 -7.30 -12.24
N LYS A 152 -18.32 -8.26 -12.97
CA LYS A 152 -18.55 -9.63 -12.48
C LYS A 152 -17.23 -10.32 -12.09
N ALA A 153 -16.19 -10.20 -12.91
CA ALA A 153 -14.88 -10.79 -12.65
C ALA A 153 -14.20 -10.20 -11.40
N TYR A 154 -14.32 -8.89 -11.18
CA TYR A 154 -13.80 -8.20 -10.00
C TYR A 154 -14.72 -8.26 -8.77
N GLY A 155 -15.87 -8.92 -8.86
CA GLY A 155 -16.84 -8.98 -7.75
C GLY A 155 -17.44 -7.62 -7.37
N VAL A 156 -17.44 -6.65 -8.28
CA VAL A 156 -18.02 -5.31 -8.07
C VAL A 156 -19.49 -5.35 -8.47
N ILE A 157 -20.40 -5.26 -7.50
CA ILE A 157 -21.86 -5.26 -7.74
C ILE A 157 -22.27 -3.83 -8.12
N ASP A 158 -23.10 -3.68 -9.16
CA ASP A 158 -23.65 -2.39 -9.56
C ASP A 158 -24.41 -1.72 -8.40
N GLY A 159 -24.05 -0.48 -8.07
CA GLY A 159 -24.78 0.40 -7.15
C GLY A 159 -25.74 1.31 -7.88
#